data_AF-A0A1C7P4M2-F1
#
_entry.id   AF-A0A1C7P4M2-F1
#
_cell.length_a   1.000
_cell.length_b   1.000
_cell.length_c   1.000
_cell.angle_alpha   90.00
_cell.angle_beta   90.00
_cell.angle_gamma   90.00
#
_symmetry.space_group_name_H-M   'P 1'
#
loop_
_entity.id
_entity.type
_entity.pdbx_description
1 polymer ?
#
loop_
_entity_poly.entity_id
_entity_poly.type
_entity_poly.pdbx_seq_one_letter_code
_entity_poly.pdbx_strand_id
1 'polypeptide(L)'
;MMAVEEEQGSDAWRQPLSRPPIEVTEHTTEDELAAEMAERLNALLQDHNGLEPTAEGWRQLALELALKYVPAFKIETPVDRTGPSGLGGRPVGMGNHILQSRMKAEMRQGKSQAAAARTINKESGGAIAVKTAQNALSRESQPPDFMRLRRYKRKAARAIKAAADKLSQQ
;
A
#
# COMPACT_ATOMS: atom_id res chain seq x y z
N MET A 1 -27.21 -24.86 6.93
CA MET A 1 -26.87 -23.48 7.32
C MET A 1 -25.72 -23.58 8.33
N MET A 2 -24.48 -23.38 7.89
CA MET A 2 -23.35 -23.25 8.79
C MET A 2 -23.04 -21.76 8.91
N ALA A 3 -23.02 -21.28 10.15
CA ALA A 3 -22.75 -19.90 10.49
C ALA A 3 -21.33 -19.53 10.06
N VAL A 4 -21.24 -18.36 9.44
CA VAL A 4 -19.99 -17.67 9.13
C VAL A 4 -19.46 -17.19 10.48
N GLU A 5 -18.44 -17.85 11.00
CA GLU A 5 -17.63 -17.29 12.10
C GLU A 5 -16.85 -16.11 11.51
N GLU A 6 -17.28 -14.91 11.89
CA GLU A 6 -16.68 -13.66 11.47
C GLU A 6 -15.24 -13.55 11.99
N GLU A 7 -14.32 -13.17 11.10
CA GLU A 7 -12.93 -12.82 11.34
C GLU A 7 -12.80 -11.55 12.25
N GLN A 8 -13.37 -11.53 13.46
CA GLN A 8 -13.33 -10.36 14.35
C GLN A 8 -11.97 -10.17 15.07
N GLY A 9 -10.95 -10.99 14.78
CA GLY A 9 -9.71 -11.02 15.55
C GLY A 9 -8.51 -10.23 15.00
N SER A 10 -8.50 -9.79 13.73
CA SER A 10 -7.23 -9.33 13.09
C SER A 10 -6.98 -7.82 13.13
N ASP A 11 -8.00 -7.01 13.45
CA ASP A 11 -7.94 -5.54 13.35
C ASP A 11 -8.30 -4.80 14.65
N ALA A 12 -8.36 -5.50 15.80
CA ALA A 12 -8.68 -4.88 17.10
C ALA A 12 -7.75 -3.70 17.46
N TRP A 13 -6.50 -3.77 17.03
CA TRP A 13 -5.51 -2.70 17.19
C TRP A 13 -5.84 -1.41 16.42
N ARG A 14 -6.75 -1.43 15.42
CA ARG A 14 -7.15 -0.22 14.68
C ARG A 14 -8.17 0.63 15.44
N GLN A 15 -8.93 0.02 16.35
CA GLN A 15 -10.03 0.67 17.06
C GLN A 15 -9.61 1.95 17.80
N PRO A 16 -8.42 2.02 18.47
CA PRO A 16 -8.00 3.25 19.13
C PRO A 16 -7.73 4.41 18.16
N LEU A 17 -7.29 4.14 16.93
CA LEU A 17 -6.98 5.16 15.92
C LEU A 17 -8.23 5.75 15.25
N SER A 18 -9.35 5.05 15.29
CA SER A 18 -10.63 5.54 14.75
C SER A 18 -11.46 6.33 15.76
N ARG A 19 -11.03 6.41 17.03
CA ARG A 19 -11.70 7.21 18.07
C ARG A 19 -11.60 8.71 17.76
N PRO A 20 -12.58 9.53 18.20
CA PRO A 20 -12.49 10.98 18.09
C PRO A 20 -11.26 11.55 18.83
N PRO A 21 -10.87 12.81 18.59
CA PRO A 21 -9.85 13.50 19.37
C PRO A 21 -10.12 13.40 20.87
N ILE A 22 -9.05 13.31 21.68
CA ILE A 22 -9.20 13.26 23.14
C ILE A 22 -9.66 14.62 23.64
N GLU A 23 -10.84 14.66 24.27
CA GLU A 23 -11.35 15.86 24.93
C GLU A 23 -10.70 15.98 26.32
N VAL A 24 -9.97 17.06 26.56
CA VAL A 24 -9.34 17.33 27.86
C VAL A 24 -10.24 18.31 28.62
N THR A 25 -10.72 17.88 29.78
CA THR A 25 -11.59 18.67 30.67
C THR A 25 -10.90 18.94 32.01
N GLU A 26 -11.50 19.77 32.86
CA GLU A 26 -10.99 20.06 34.21
C GLU A 26 -10.92 18.82 35.13
N HIS A 27 -11.64 17.75 34.79
CA HIS A 27 -11.65 16.49 35.54
C HIS A 27 -10.76 15.41 34.94
N THR A 28 -10.15 15.66 33.78
CA THR A 28 -9.27 14.70 33.12
C THR A 28 -7.96 14.61 33.90
N THR A 29 -7.67 13.45 34.45
CA THR A 29 -6.41 13.22 35.16
C THR A 29 -5.27 12.94 34.18
N GLU A 30 -4.03 13.21 34.61
CA GLU A 30 -2.83 12.88 33.81
C GLU A 30 -2.73 11.38 33.53
N ASP A 31 -3.12 10.54 34.50
CA ASP A 31 -3.08 9.08 34.37
C ASP A 31 -4.09 8.55 33.34
N GLU A 32 -5.31 9.10 33.31
CA GLU A 32 -6.31 8.75 32.29
C GLU A 32 -5.87 9.17 30.89
N LEU A 33 -5.28 10.37 30.77
CA LEU A 33 -4.74 10.86 29.52
C LEU A 33 -3.56 10.00 29.04
N ALA A 34 -2.66 9.63 29.95
CA ALA A 34 -1.53 8.77 29.65
C ALA A 34 -1.97 7.37 29.19
N ALA A 35 -3.00 6.80 29.82
CA ALA A 35 -3.54 5.50 29.43
C ALA A 35 -4.16 5.51 28.01
N GLU A 36 -5.00 6.50 27.72
CA GLU A 36 -5.60 6.66 26.38
C GLU A 36 -4.53 6.95 25.32
N MET A 37 -3.54 7.81 25.62
CA MET A 37 -2.42 8.07 24.71
C MET A 37 -1.57 6.82 24.48
N ALA A 38 -1.28 6.04 25.51
CA ALA A 38 -0.51 4.80 25.39
C ALA A 38 -1.21 3.79 24.47
N GLU A 39 -2.54 3.66 24.58
CA GLU A 39 -3.32 2.78 23.72
C GLU A 39 -3.27 3.22 22.25
N ARG A 40 -3.47 4.52 21.99
CA ARG A 40 -3.40 5.08 20.62
C ARG A 40 -2.00 5.00 20.03
N LEU A 41 -0.97 5.22 20.84
CA LEU A 41 0.42 5.12 20.43
C LEU A 41 0.83 3.69 20.09
N ASN A 42 0.38 2.70 20.87
CA ASN A 42 0.59 1.30 20.57
C ASN A 42 -0.11 0.90 19.25
N ALA A 43 -1.36 1.36 19.06
CA ALA A 43 -2.08 1.18 17.81
C ALA A 43 -1.36 1.82 16.61
N LEU A 44 -0.77 3.01 16.79
CA LEU A 44 0.01 3.70 15.76
C LEU A 44 1.28 2.91 15.38
N LEU A 45 1.99 2.36 16.36
CA LEU A 45 3.14 1.50 16.09
C LEU A 45 2.74 0.24 15.30
N GLN A 46 1.58 -0.37 15.61
CA GLN A 46 1.06 -1.50 14.86
C GLN A 46 0.67 -1.14 13.43
N ASP A 47 0.03 0.03 13.21
CA ASP A 47 -0.30 0.54 11.87
C ASP A 47 0.94 0.69 10.98
N HIS A 48 2.08 1.04 11.59
CA HIS A 48 3.33 1.33 10.92
C HIS A 48 4.24 0.09 10.73
N ASN A 49 3.67 -1.01 10.20
CA ASN A 49 4.34 -2.32 9.98
C ASN A 49 4.64 -3.12 11.27
N GLY A 50 3.83 -2.99 12.32
CA GLY A 50 4.02 -3.80 13.53
C GLY A 50 5.29 -3.46 14.29
N LEU A 51 5.59 -2.16 14.45
CA LEU A 51 6.76 -1.73 15.20
C LEU A 51 6.59 -2.07 16.68
N GLU A 52 7.68 -2.50 17.31
CA GLU A 52 7.73 -2.70 18.76
C GLU A 52 7.92 -1.36 19.48
N PRO A 53 7.38 -1.17 20.69
CA PRO A 53 7.55 0.04 21.50
C PRO A 53 8.96 0.14 22.13
N THR A 54 9.99 0.02 21.30
CA THR A 54 11.40 0.13 21.63
C THR A 54 11.95 1.46 21.13
N ALA A 55 13.10 1.91 21.64
CA ALA A 55 13.77 3.12 21.13
C ALA A 55 13.97 3.09 19.59
N GLU A 56 14.26 1.90 19.04
CA GLU A 56 14.39 1.71 17.61
C GLU A 56 13.06 1.80 16.87
N GLY A 57 11.99 1.22 17.43
CA GLY A 57 10.65 1.32 16.87
C GLY A 57 10.14 2.76 16.85
N TRP A 58 10.35 3.51 17.93
CA TRP A 58 10.02 4.94 17.99
C TRP A 58 10.81 5.77 16.96
N ARG A 59 12.11 5.48 16.82
CA ARG A 59 12.95 6.12 15.81
C ARG A 59 12.44 5.84 14.41
N GLN A 60 12.09 4.58 14.11
CA GLN A 60 11.55 4.21 12.80
C GLN A 60 10.20 4.89 12.52
N LEU A 61 9.30 4.90 13.51
CA LEU A 61 8.01 5.58 13.40
C LEU A 61 8.19 7.08 13.10
N ALA A 62 9.08 7.76 13.81
CA ALA A 62 9.37 9.18 13.58
C ALA A 62 9.86 9.46 12.16
N LEU A 63 10.76 8.61 11.63
CA LEU A 63 11.25 8.74 10.25
C LEU A 63 10.15 8.49 9.21
N GLU A 64 9.25 7.54 9.46
CA GLU A 64 8.10 7.27 8.57
C GLU A 64 7.09 8.42 8.58
N LEU A 65 6.81 9.00 9.74
CA LEU A 65 5.95 10.19 9.86
C LEU A 65 6.59 11.42 9.18
N ALA A 66 7.90 11.61 9.33
CA ALA A 66 8.63 12.67 8.64
C ALA A 66 8.52 12.54 7.11
N LEU A 67 8.67 11.33 6.56
CA LEU A 67 8.45 11.05 5.14
C LEU A 67 7.03 11.34 4.65
N LYS A 68 6.04 11.14 5.52
CA LYS A 68 4.62 11.28 5.18
C LYS A 68 4.17 12.75 5.22
N TYR A 69 4.62 13.51 6.20
CA TYR A 69 4.05 14.83 6.50
C TYR A 69 4.99 16.01 6.26
N VAL A 70 6.32 15.81 6.24
CA VAL A 70 7.27 16.93 6.07
C VAL A 70 7.57 17.12 4.57
N PRO A 71 7.23 18.27 3.97
CA PRO A 71 7.41 18.48 2.53
C PRO A 71 8.86 18.35 2.06
N ALA A 72 9.83 18.73 2.90
CA ALA A 72 11.26 18.65 2.60
C ALA A 72 11.77 17.21 2.36
N PHE A 73 11.08 16.21 2.92
CA PHE A 73 11.40 14.79 2.73
C PHE A 73 10.54 14.13 1.64
N LYS A 74 9.69 14.90 0.95
CA LYS A 74 8.86 14.37 -0.15
C LYS A 74 9.75 13.95 -1.31
N ILE A 75 9.78 12.65 -1.57
CA ILE A 75 10.55 12.09 -2.68
C ILE A 75 9.66 12.00 -3.90
N GLU A 76 10.01 12.78 -4.92
CA GLU A 76 9.40 12.68 -6.23
C GLU A 76 9.88 11.40 -6.93
N THR A 77 8.94 10.53 -7.26
CA THR A 77 9.23 9.29 -7.99
C THR A 77 9.06 9.52 -9.49
N PRO A 78 9.67 8.69 -10.34
CA PRO A 78 9.42 8.74 -11.78
C PRO A 78 7.93 8.67 -12.13
N VAL A 79 7.12 7.98 -11.32
CA VAL A 79 5.66 7.87 -11.53
C VAL A 79 4.94 9.21 -11.31
N ASP A 80 5.51 10.11 -10.50
CA ASP A 80 4.95 11.42 -10.21
C ASP A 80 5.32 12.48 -11.28
N ARG A 81 6.37 12.20 -12.07
CA ARG A 81 6.87 13.12 -13.10
C ARG A 81 6.10 12.97 -14.40
N THR A 82 5.66 14.08 -14.98
CA THR A 82 5.18 14.16 -16.37
C THR A 82 6.35 14.49 -17.32
N GLY A 83 6.40 13.87 -18.51
CA GLY A 83 7.43 14.16 -19.53
C GLY A 83 8.50 13.07 -19.75
N PRO A 84 9.62 13.37 -20.46
CA PRO A 84 10.55 12.37 -21.00
C PRO A 84 11.28 11.53 -19.93
N SER A 85 11.49 12.11 -18.75
CA SER A 85 12.12 11.47 -17.60
C SER A 85 11.11 10.88 -16.60
N GLY A 86 9.83 10.92 -16.95
CA GLY A 86 8.71 10.56 -16.09
C GLY A 86 7.88 9.40 -16.65
N LEU A 87 7.29 8.66 -15.73
CA LEU A 87 6.32 7.59 -15.96
C LEU A 87 4.89 8.07 -15.63
N GLY A 88 4.75 9.30 -15.13
CA GLY A 88 3.48 9.99 -14.87
C GLY A 88 2.78 10.36 -16.17
N GLY A 89 2.14 9.35 -16.76
CA GLY A 89 1.15 9.49 -17.82
C GLY A 89 -0.23 9.10 -17.32
N ARG A 90 -1.09 8.62 -18.21
CA ARG A 90 -2.42 8.11 -17.86
C ARG A 90 -2.28 6.95 -16.85
N PRO A 91 -2.96 6.99 -15.69
CA PRO A 91 -2.72 6.04 -14.61
C PRO A 91 -2.91 4.59 -15.08
N VAL A 92 -1.93 3.74 -14.80
CA VAL A 92 -1.99 2.32 -15.19
C VAL A 92 -2.73 1.55 -14.10
N GLY A 93 -4.04 1.40 -14.28
CA GLY A 93 -4.90 0.67 -13.36
C GLY A 93 -4.64 -0.84 -13.36
N MET A 94 -5.02 -1.50 -12.25
CA MET A 94 -4.82 -2.93 -12.03
C MET A 94 -5.49 -3.83 -13.08
N GLY A 95 -6.56 -3.36 -13.72
CA GLY A 95 -7.37 -4.13 -14.66
C GLY A 95 -6.60 -4.68 -15.86
N ASN A 96 -5.76 -3.86 -16.52
CA ASN A 96 -4.97 -4.31 -17.67
C ASN A 96 -3.90 -5.33 -17.25
N HIS A 97 -3.23 -5.09 -16.12
CA HIS A 97 -2.20 -6.00 -15.60
C HIS A 97 -2.78 -7.37 -15.22
N ILE A 98 -3.95 -7.40 -14.56
CA ILE A 98 -4.67 -8.63 -14.23
C ILE A 98 -5.10 -9.35 -15.51
N LEU A 99 -5.71 -8.65 -16.46
CA LEU A 99 -6.19 -9.22 -17.71
C LEU A 99 -5.04 -9.87 -18.51
N GLN A 100 -3.89 -9.20 -18.59
CA GLN A 100 -2.72 -9.73 -19.28
C GLN A 100 -2.09 -10.92 -18.54
N SER A 101 -2.05 -10.88 -17.20
CA SER A 101 -1.59 -12.00 -16.38
C SER A 101 -2.49 -13.23 -16.55
N ARG A 102 -3.81 -13.04 -16.59
CA ARG A 102 -4.79 -14.10 -16.87
C ARG A 102 -4.63 -14.67 -18.28
N MET A 103 -4.50 -13.81 -19.30
CA MET A 103 -4.22 -14.24 -20.67
C MET A 103 -2.95 -15.10 -20.76
N LYS A 104 -1.87 -14.68 -20.11
CA LYS A 104 -0.62 -15.46 -20.06
C LYS A 104 -0.79 -16.79 -19.32
N ALA A 105 -1.55 -16.82 -18.23
CA ALA A 105 -1.83 -18.04 -17.47
C ALA A 105 -2.61 -19.07 -18.31
N GLU A 106 -3.64 -18.62 -19.02
CA GLU A 106 -4.43 -19.47 -19.92
C GLU A 106 -3.59 -20.00 -21.09
N MET A 107 -2.73 -19.17 -21.68
CA MET A 107 -1.82 -19.61 -22.74
C MET A 107 -0.76 -20.61 -22.26
N ARG A 108 -0.29 -20.49 -21.01
CA ARG A 108 0.62 -21.49 -20.40
C ARG A 108 -0.02 -22.87 -20.23
N GLN A 109 -1.35 -22.95 -20.19
CA GLN A 109 -2.09 -24.22 -20.22
C GLN A 109 -2.20 -24.81 -21.65
N GLY A 110 -1.50 -24.23 -22.64
CA GLY A 110 -1.50 -24.69 -24.02
C GLY A 110 -2.65 -24.13 -24.89
N LYS A 111 -3.48 -23.23 -24.35
CA LYS A 111 -4.57 -22.60 -25.11
C LYS A 111 -4.02 -21.58 -26.11
N SER A 112 -4.60 -21.54 -27.31
CA SER A 112 -4.33 -20.46 -28.26
C SER A 112 -4.83 -19.12 -27.71
N GLN A 113 -4.27 -18.01 -28.18
CA GLN A 113 -4.67 -16.66 -27.74
C GLN A 113 -6.17 -16.41 -27.93
N ALA A 114 -6.76 -16.91 -29.02
CA ALA A 114 -8.20 -16.79 -29.27
C ALA A 114 -9.03 -17.65 -28.29
N ALA A 115 -8.57 -18.85 -27.95
CA ALA A 115 -9.23 -19.69 -26.96
C ALA A 115 -9.16 -19.09 -25.56
N ALA A 116 -7.97 -18.61 -25.14
CA ALA A 116 -7.77 -17.93 -23.86
C ALA A 116 -8.68 -16.69 -23.70
N ALA A 117 -8.80 -15.87 -24.75
CA ALA A 117 -9.66 -14.69 -24.71
C ALA A 117 -11.17 -15.03 -24.61
N ARG A 118 -11.61 -16.14 -25.21
CA ARG A 118 -12.98 -16.64 -25.08
C ARG A 118 -13.26 -17.17 -23.66
N THR A 119 -12.30 -17.86 -23.05
CA THR A 119 -12.39 -18.30 -21.65
C THR A 119 -12.59 -17.11 -20.72
N ILE A 120 -11.76 -16.07 -20.85
CA ILE A 120 -11.85 -14.87 -20.00
C ILE A 120 -13.17 -14.11 -20.22
N ASN A 121 -13.66 -14.01 -21.45
CA ASN A 121 -14.97 -13.41 -21.73
C ASN A 121 -16.11 -14.18 -21.05
N LYS A 122 -16.06 -15.52 -21.07
CA LYS A 122 -17.05 -16.39 -20.41
C LYS A 122 -16.99 -16.26 -18.89
N GLU A 123 -15.80 -16.30 -18.29
CA GLU A 123 -15.60 -16.18 -16.83
C GLU A 123 -15.97 -14.80 -16.28
N SER A 124 -15.81 -13.75 -17.09
CA SER A 124 -16.19 -12.39 -16.71
C SER A 124 -17.67 -12.08 -16.97
N GLY A 125 -18.48 -13.07 -17.38
CA GLY A 125 -19.91 -12.86 -17.69
C GLY A 125 -20.13 -11.88 -18.85
N GLY A 126 -19.18 -11.77 -19.78
CA GLY A 126 -19.23 -10.83 -20.89
C GLY A 126 -18.69 -9.42 -20.59
N ALA A 127 -18.32 -9.11 -19.34
CA ALA A 127 -17.80 -7.79 -18.98
C ALA A 127 -16.50 -7.41 -19.71
N ILE A 128 -15.68 -8.41 -20.07
CA ILE A 128 -14.46 -8.23 -20.85
C ILE A 128 -14.66 -8.80 -22.25
N ALA A 129 -14.76 -7.94 -23.27
CA ALA A 129 -14.89 -8.38 -24.65
C ALA A 129 -13.68 -9.20 -25.13
N VAL A 130 -13.92 -10.22 -25.97
CA VAL A 130 -12.87 -11.09 -26.53
C VAL A 130 -11.77 -10.29 -27.21
N LYS A 131 -12.13 -9.25 -27.98
CA LYS A 131 -11.17 -8.36 -28.65
C LYS A 131 -10.31 -7.58 -27.66
N THR A 132 -10.89 -7.15 -26.53
CA THR A 132 -10.16 -6.45 -25.46
C THR A 132 -9.16 -7.39 -24.78
N ALA A 133 -9.55 -8.64 -24.51
CA ALA A 133 -8.67 -9.65 -23.95
C ALA A 133 -7.53 -10.04 -24.91
N GLN A 134 -7.82 -10.20 -26.22
CA GLN A 134 -6.80 -10.47 -27.23
C GLN A 134 -5.75 -9.35 -27.30
N ASN A 135 -6.20 -8.09 -27.25
CA ASN A 135 -5.35 -6.90 -27.28
C ASN A 135 -4.60 -6.63 -25.96
N ALA A 136 -4.83 -7.42 -24.90
CA ALA A 136 -4.14 -7.24 -23.64
C ALA A 136 -2.64 -7.61 -23.72
N LEU A 137 -2.27 -8.50 -24.65
CA LEU A 137 -0.88 -8.95 -24.82
C LEU A 137 -0.04 -8.03 -25.71
N SER A 138 -0.68 -7.28 -26.62
CA SER A 138 0.01 -6.34 -27.52
C SER A 138 0.33 -5.00 -26.84
N ARG A 139 -0.26 -4.73 -25.68
CA ARG A 139 0.04 -3.55 -24.87
C ARG A 139 1.26 -3.82 -24.00
N GLU A 140 2.23 -2.92 -24.04
CA GLU A 140 3.40 -2.98 -23.16
C GLU A 140 2.94 -3.01 -21.70
N SER A 141 3.31 -4.06 -20.97
CA SER A 141 2.82 -4.30 -19.61
C SER A 141 3.55 -3.38 -18.64
N GLN A 142 3.04 -2.18 -18.41
CA GLN A 142 3.53 -1.40 -17.29
C GLN A 142 2.87 -1.94 -16.00
N PRO A 143 3.67 -2.27 -14.96
CA PRO A 143 3.09 -2.61 -13.67
C PRO A 143 2.28 -1.42 -13.14
N PRO A 144 1.24 -1.68 -12.34
CA PRO A 144 0.44 -0.61 -11.74
C PRO A 144 1.28 0.37 -10.94
N ASP A 145 0.85 1.63 -10.93
CA ASP A 145 1.61 2.73 -10.33
C ASP A 145 1.88 2.51 -8.83
N PHE A 146 0.93 1.97 -8.07
CA PHE A 146 1.15 1.66 -6.65
C PHE A 146 2.26 0.62 -6.41
N MET A 147 2.42 -0.36 -7.32
CA MET A 147 3.50 -1.36 -7.22
C MET A 147 4.86 -0.71 -7.53
N ARG A 148 4.90 0.21 -8.49
CA ARG A 148 6.10 0.98 -8.84
C ARG A 148 6.49 1.91 -7.69
N LEU A 149 5.52 2.62 -7.12
CA LEU A 149 5.68 3.50 -5.97
C LEU A 149 6.24 2.75 -4.76
N ARG A 150 5.83 1.50 -4.51
CA ARG A 150 6.33 0.70 -3.37
C ARG A 150 7.84 0.56 -3.37
N ARG A 151 8.47 0.38 -4.54
CA ARG A 151 9.93 0.30 -4.66
C ARG A 151 10.60 1.61 -4.25
N TYR A 152 10.06 2.73 -4.72
CA TYR A 152 10.60 4.05 -4.42
C TYR A 152 10.38 4.46 -2.96
N LYS A 153 9.22 4.18 -2.39
CA LYS A 153 8.92 4.37 -0.95
C LYS A 153 9.87 3.58 -0.05
N ARG A 154 10.19 2.33 -0.41
CA ARG A 154 11.21 1.54 0.32
C ARG A 154 12.60 2.13 0.20
N LYS A 155 12.98 2.62 -0.99
CA LYS A 155 14.28 3.27 -1.20
C LYS A 155 14.40 4.55 -0.37
N ALA A 156 13.35 5.36 -0.34
CA ALA A 156 13.20 6.55 0.49
C ALA A 156 13.43 6.26 1.98
N ALA A 157 12.68 5.30 2.53
CA ALA A 157 12.78 4.90 3.93
C ALA A 157 14.21 4.45 4.31
N ARG A 158 14.85 3.63 3.45
CA ARG A 158 16.24 3.20 3.66
C ARG A 158 17.24 4.34 3.61
N ALA A 159 17.07 5.30 2.69
CA ALA A 159 17.97 6.43 2.55
C ALA A 159 17.93 7.34 3.79
N ILE A 160 16.74 7.59 4.32
CA ILE A 160 16.58 8.40 5.54
C ILE A 160 17.10 7.66 6.76
N LYS A 161 16.82 6.36 6.91
CA LYS A 161 17.44 5.56 7.98
C LYS A 161 18.96 5.63 7.92
N ALA A 162 19.55 5.43 6.74
CA ALA A 162 21.00 5.53 6.56
C ALA A 162 21.54 6.95 6.84
N ALA A 163 20.79 8.01 6.53
CA ALA A 163 21.17 9.39 6.85
C ALA A 163 21.14 9.64 8.37
N ALA A 164 20.09 9.16 9.05
CA ALA A 164 19.97 9.23 10.50
C ALA A 164 21.09 8.45 11.21
N ASP A 165 21.39 7.24 10.75
CA ASP A 165 22.48 6.41 11.29
C ASP A 165 23.85 7.12 11.14
N LYS A 166 24.11 7.74 9.97
CA LYS A 166 25.34 8.51 9.74
C LYS A 166 25.48 9.71 10.66
N LEU A 167 24.38 10.42 10.95
CA LEU A 167 24.39 11.56 11.87
C LEU A 167 24.61 11.11 13.32
N SER A 168 24.08 9.94 13.70
CA SER A 168 24.28 9.39 15.05
C SER A 168 25.69 8.85 15.33
N GLN A 169 26.50 8.68 14.29
CA GLN A 169 27.89 8.24 14.37
C GLN A 169 28.90 9.41 14.34
N GLN A 170 28.42 10.66 14.31
CA GLN A 170 29.21 11.88 14.52
C GLN A 170 29.05 12.35 15.97
#